data_AF-A0A5C8WM67-F1
#
_entry.id   AF-A0A5C8WM67-F1
#
_cell.length_a   1.000
_cell.length_b   1.000
_cell.length_c   1.000
_cell.angle_alpha   90.00
_cell.angle_beta   90.00
_cell.angle_gamma   90.00
#
_symmetry.space_group_name_H-M   'P 1'
#
loop_
_entity.id
_entity.type
_entity.pdbx_description
1 polymer ?
#
loop_
_entity_poly.entity_id
_entity_poly.type
_entity_poly.pdbx_seq_one_letter_code
_entity_poly.pdbx_strand_id
1 'polypeptide(L)'
;MKFHHTPLEGARVIELDKHGDDRGFFARFFCKKEFQSAGLGINFVQANNSLSAKRGTLRGLHYQIGRSAEIKLVRCIRGSLYDVIVDLRPDSPTFGRWFGEELNAENRLMMYVPRGFAHAILTLTDDTEALYMVSDYYAVEAERGIRFDDPWLNIVWPIKPLEISLKDSSWPSYNSEFHGTETLKGLL
;
A
#
# COMPACT_ATOMS: atom_id res chain seq x y z
N MET A 1 10.13 14.99 -7.84
CA MET A 1 9.48 13.65 -7.82
C MET A 1 8.44 13.63 -8.92
N LYS A 2 8.20 12.49 -9.58
CA LYS A 2 7.15 12.37 -10.59
C LYS A 2 6.01 11.54 -10.02
N PHE A 3 4.78 12.04 -10.13
CA PHE A 3 3.58 11.40 -9.61
C PHE A 3 2.74 10.91 -10.78
N HIS A 4 2.59 9.59 -10.90
CA HIS A 4 1.84 8.94 -11.97
C HIS A 4 0.46 8.56 -11.45
N HIS A 5 -0.59 8.90 -12.21
CA HIS A 5 -1.93 8.46 -11.91
C HIS A 5 -2.05 6.95 -12.07
N THR A 6 -2.70 6.30 -11.11
CA THR A 6 -3.16 4.92 -11.26
C THR A 6 -4.60 4.92 -11.77
N PRO A 7 -5.15 3.76 -12.15
CA PRO A 7 -6.58 3.62 -12.40
C PRO A 7 -7.48 3.81 -11.18
N LEU A 8 -6.93 3.93 -9.95
CA LEU A 8 -7.69 4.15 -8.71
C LEU A 8 -7.64 5.62 -8.28
N GLU A 9 -8.79 6.18 -7.89
CA GLU A 9 -8.93 7.59 -7.55
C GLU A 9 -8.04 7.98 -6.37
N GLY A 10 -7.28 9.07 -6.48
CA GLY A 10 -6.34 9.53 -5.45
C GLY A 10 -5.04 8.71 -5.27
N ALA A 11 -4.96 7.45 -5.73
CA ALA A 11 -3.74 6.65 -5.62
C ALA A 11 -2.69 7.07 -6.67
N ARG A 12 -1.40 6.93 -6.33
CA ARG A 12 -0.27 7.30 -7.21
C ARG A 12 0.86 6.29 -7.15
N VAL A 13 1.48 6.03 -8.29
CA VAL A 13 2.84 5.50 -8.36
C VAL A 13 3.80 6.68 -8.44
N ILE A 14 4.87 6.65 -7.64
CA ILE A 14 5.80 7.78 -7.52
C ILE A 14 7.20 7.34 -7.92
N GLU A 15 7.76 8.04 -8.90
CA GLU A 15 9.15 7.87 -9.35
C GLU A 15 10.04 8.92 -8.66
N LEU A 16 11.19 8.46 -8.16
CA LEU A 16 12.21 9.33 -7.59
C LEU A 16 12.84 10.20 -8.69
N ASP A 17 12.99 11.49 -8.40
CA ASP A 17 13.78 12.40 -9.21
C ASP A 17 15.25 12.30 -8.76
N LYS A 18 16.04 11.54 -9.52
CA LYS A 18 17.41 11.15 -9.17
C LYS A 18 18.41 12.16 -9.74
N HIS A 19 19.30 12.66 -8.89
CA HIS A 19 20.44 13.46 -9.28
C HIS A 19 21.71 12.70 -8.88
N GLY A 20 22.55 12.34 -9.85
CA GLY A 20 23.70 11.47 -9.59
C GLY A 20 24.99 11.94 -10.22
N ASP A 21 26.07 11.36 -9.71
CA ASP A 21 27.44 11.46 -10.17
C ASP A 21 28.14 10.11 -9.97
N ASP A 22 29.46 10.04 -10.17
CA ASP A 22 30.21 8.78 -10.10
C ASP A 22 30.14 8.08 -8.73
N ARG A 23 29.65 8.74 -7.67
CA ARG A 23 29.44 8.16 -6.33
C ARG A 23 28.09 7.45 -6.19
N GLY A 24 27.18 7.64 -7.14
CA GLY A 24 25.81 7.13 -7.10
C GLY A 24 24.78 8.23 -7.37
N PHE A 25 23.66 8.20 -6.65
CA PHE A 25 22.62 9.23 -6.79
C PHE A 25 22.05 9.66 -5.44
N PHE A 26 21.59 10.91 -5.42
CA PHE A 26 20.74 11.46 -4.39
C PHE A 26 19.33 11.63 -4.95
N ALA A 27 18.32 11.29 -4.15
CA ALA A 27 16.94 11.61 -4.44
C ALA A 27 16.19 11.85 -3.13
N ARG A 28 15.23 12.77 -3.17
CA ARG A 28 14.31 12.97 -2.05
C ARG A 28 13.32 11.80 -2.01
N PHE A 29 13.32 11.06 -0.91
CA PHE A 29 12.33 10.00 -0.68
C PHE A 29 10.93 10.57 -0.43
N PHE A 30 10.85 11.69 0.31
CA PHE A 30 9.62 12.44 0.54
C PHE A 30 9.91 13.93 0.57
N CYS A 31 9.00 14.73 0.01
CA CYS A 31 9.04 16.18 0.05
C CYS A 31 7.62 16.71 0.25
N LYS A 32 7.32 17.21 1.45
CA LYS A 32 5.97 17.69 1.81
C LYS A 32 5.43 18.71 0.80
N LYS A 33 6.27 19.64 0.33
CA LYS A 33 5.89 20.65 -0.66
C LYS A 33 5.49 20.03 -2.00
N GLU A 34 6.27 19.06 -2.51
CA GLU A 34 5.96 18.39 -3.78
C GLU A 34 4.70 17.54 -3.69
N PHE A 35 4.50 16.81 -2.58
CA PHE A 35 3.27 16.07 -2.33
C PHE A 35 2.05 17.00 -2.26
N GLN A 36 2.15 18.14 -1.55
CA GLN A 36 1.10 19.15 -1.51
C GLN A 36 0.79 19.72 -2.90
N SER A 37 1.82 20.05 -3.69
CA SER A 37 1.66 20.52 -5.08
C SER A 37 1.00 19.47 -5.99
N ALA A 38 1.19 18.18 -5.69
CA ALA A 38 0.52 17.08 -6.37
C ALA A 38 -0.90 16.77 -5.83
N GLY A 39 -1.41 17.55 -4.87
CA GLY A 39 -2.72 17.35 -4.25
C GLY A 39 -2.74 16.27 -3.14
N LEU A 40 -1.59 15.80 -2.68
CA LEU A 40 -1.43 14.71 -1.71
C LEU A 40 -0.99 15.24 -0.34
N GLY A 41 -1.77 16.14 0.25
CA GLY A 41 -1.44 16.75 1.54
C GLY A 41 -1.35 15.71 2.66
N ILE A 42 -0.15 15.54 3.25
CA ILE A 42 0.07 14.52 4.28
C ILE A 42 1.02 14.99 5.39
N ASN A 43 0.76 14.47 6.59
CA ASN A 43 1.68 14.45 7.73
C ASN A 43 1.91 12.98 8.11
N PHE A 44 3.08 12.44 7.79
CA PHE A 44 3.46 11.12 8.28
C PHE A 44 3.86 11.20 9.75
N VAL A 45 3.37 10.26 10.56
CA VAL A 45 3.61 10.21 12.02
C VAL A 45 4.47 9.02 12.44
N GLN A 46 4.56 8.00 11.56
CA GLN A 46 5.30 6.78 11.84
C GLN A 46 5.93 6.23 10.56
N ALA A 47 7.10 5.60 10.71
CA ALA A 47 7.79 4.86 9.67
C ALA A 47 8.05 3.43 10.15
N ASN A 48 7.80 2.47 9.28
CA ASN A 48 7.88 1.05 9.55
C ASN A 48 8.84 0.41 8.54
N ASN A 49 9.63 -0.56 9.00
CA ASN A 49 10.43 -1.42 8.13
C ASN A 49 10.03 -2.88 8.39
N SER A 50 9.88 -3.65 7.32
CA SER A 50 9.60 -5.09 7.42
C SER A 50 10.51 -5.86 6.47
N LEU A 51 11.10 -6.95 7.00
CA LEU A 51 11.82 -7.93 6.21
C LEU A 51 10.92 -9.17 6.03
N SER A 52 10.87 -9.66 4.80
CA SER A 52 10.26 -10.93 4.46
C SER A 52 11.34 -11.82 3.87
N ALA A 53 11.76 -12.83 4.65
CA ALA A 53 12.93 -13.66 4.34
C ALA A 53 12.75 -14.50 3.08
N LYS A 54 11.52 -14.97 2.81
CA LYS A 54 11.23 -15.86 1.67
C LYS A 54 10.41 -15.15 0.59
N ARG A 55 10.73 -15.44 -0.66
CA ARG A 55 9.89 -15.20 -1.83
C ARG A 55 8.51 -15.85 -1.65
N GLY A 56 7.47 -15.18 -2.12
CA GLY A 56 6.09 -15.64 -2.00
C GLY A 56 5.47 -15.40 -0.62
N THR A 57 6.10 -14.59 0.23
CA THR A 57 5.51 -14.14 1.48
C THR A 57 4.48 -13.05 1.19
N LEU A 58 3.24 -13.27 1.59
CA LEU A 58 2.15 -12.29 1.49
C LEU A 58 1.83 -11.70 2.86
N ARG A 59 1.65 -10.38 2.90
CA ARG A 59 1.14 -9.63 4.06
C ARG A 59 -0.01 -8.75 3.59
N GLY A 60 -1.19 -8.91 4.17
CA GLY A 60 -2.39 -8.16 3.79
C GLY A 60 -3.60 -9.04 3.42
N LEU A 61 -4.71 -8.45 2.98
CA LEU A 61 -4.94 -7.01 2.77
C LEU A 61 -5.26 -6.31 4.10
N HIS A 62 -4.60 -5.21 4.43
CA HIS A 62 -4.78 -4.47 5.69
C HIS A 62 -5.17 -3.01 5.50
N TYR A 63 -6.01 -2.52 6.41
CA TYR A 63 -6.38 -1.11 6.51
C TYR A 63 -6.92 -0.79 7.91
N GLN A 64 -7.11 0.50 8.17
CA GLN A 64 -7.79 0.99 9.37
C GLN A 64 -9.06 1.74 8.97
N ILE A 65 -10.08 1.67 9.82
CA ILE A 65 -11.38 2.30 9.57
C ILE A 65 -11.61 3.58 10.38
N GLY A 66 -12.62 4.37 9.98
CA GLY A 66 -13.04 5.58 10.68
C GLY A 66 -11.93 6.62 10.81
N ARG A 67 -11.78 7.19 12.02
CA ARG A 67 -10.80 8.26 12.27
C ARG A 67 -9.36 7.81 12.04
N SER A 68 -9.08 6.53 12.30
CA SER A 68 -7.76 5.91 12.16
C SER A 68 -7.41 5.51 10.73
N ALA A 69 -8.32 5.69 9.76
CA ALA A 69 -8.01 5.44 8.36
C ALA A 69 -6.76 6.22 7.94
N GLU A 70 -5.79 5.53 7.38
CA GLU A 70 -4.43 6.03 7.19
C GLU A 70 -4.05 6.08 5.71
N ILE A 71 -3.11 6.96 5.39
CA ILE A 71 -2.38 6.94 4.13
C ILE A 71 -1.10 6.16 4.35
N LYS A 72 -0.67 5.39 3.35
CA LYS A 72 0.64 4.72 3.33
C LYS A 72 1.48 5.23 2.16
N LEU A 73 2.77 5.44 2.37
CA LEU A 73 3.75 5.58 1.30
C LEU A 73 4.74 4.44 1.39
N VAL A 74 4.69 3.52 0.42
CA VAL A 74 5.37 2.23 0.48
C VAL A 74 6.50 2.16 -0.55
N ARG A 75 7.65 1.63 -0.16
CA ARG A 75 8.81 1.39 -1.03
C ARG A 75 9.48 0.07 -0.70
N CYS A 76 9.88 -0.66 -1.73
CA CYS A 76 10.84 -1.74 -1.59
C CYS A 76 12.27 -1.19 -1.59
N ILE A 77 13.01 -1.38 -0.49
CA ILE A 77 14.38 -0.87 -0.34
C ILE A 77 15.44 -1.94 -0.62
N ARG A 78 15.05 -3.23 -0.58
CA ARG A 78 15.87 -4.39 -0.92
C ARG A 78 14.97 -5.47 -1.50
N GLY A 79 15.43 -6.15 -2.56
CA GLY A 79 14.63 -7.18 -3.25
C GLY A 79 13.52 -6.60 -4.12
N SER A 80 12.48 -7.40 -4.35
CA SER A 80 11.30 -7.05 -5.13
C SER A 80 10.02 -7.57 -4.48
N LEU A 81 8.96 -6.76 -4.52
CA LEU A 81 7.62 -7.12 -4.11
C LEU A 81 6.58 -6.60 -5.12
N TYR A 82 5.45 -7.29 -5.19
CA TYR A 82 4.25 -6.79 -5.84
C TYR A 82 3.36 -6.13 -4.79
N ASP A 83 3.15 -4.83 -4.93
CA ASP A 83 2.36 -4.00 -4.03
C ASP A 83 0.94 -3.88 -4.58
N VAL A 84 -0.06 -4.27 -3.79
CA VAL A 84 -1.47 -4.28 -4.20
C VAL A 84 -2.28 -3.36 -3.30
N ILE A 85 -3.10 -2.52 -3.91
CA ILE A 85 -4.05 -1.65 -3.24
C ILE A 85 -5.47 -1.87 -3.74
N VAL A 86 -6.45 -1.71 -2.86
CA VAL A 86 -7.87 -1.90 -3.14
C VAL A 86 -8.64 -0.71 -2.60
N ASP A 87 -9.44 -0.06 -3.44
CA ASP A 87 -10.26 1.08 -3.01
C ASP A 87 -11.53 0.58 -2.29
N LEU A 88 -11.64 0.83 -0.99
CA LEU A 88 -12.79 0.43 -0.17
C LEU A 88 -13.70 1.61 0.19
N ARG A 89 -13.53 2.77 -0.44
CA ARG A 89 -14.37 3.95 -0.20
C ARG A 89 -15.67 3.83 -1.02
N PRO A 90 -16.85 3.71 -0.39
CA PRO A 90 -18.10 3.43 -1.10
C PRO A 90 -18.61 4.60 -1.96
N ASP A 91 -18.11 5.80 -1.75
CA ASP A 91 -18.36 7.00 -2.57
C ASP A 91 -17.40 7.13 -3.75
N SER A 92 -16.37 6.28 -3.84
CA SER A 92 -15.39 6.32 -4.92
C SER A 92 -15.93 5.71 -6.23
N PRO A 93 -15.66 6.32 -7.40
CA PRO A 93 -15.96 5.72 -8.70
C PRO A 93 -15.13 4.44 -8.95
N THR A 94 -14.09 4.20 -8.15
CA THR A 94 -13.22 3.02 -8.24
C THR A 94 -13.43 2.04 -7.08
N PHE A 95 -14.51 2.16 -6.31
CA PHE A 95 -14.86 1.24 -5.22
C PHE A 95 -14.82 -0.24 -5.66
N GLY A 96 -14.16 -1.07 -4.86
CA GLY A 96 -13.98 -2.50 -5.09
C GLY A 96 -12.96 -2.85 -6.19
N ARG A 97 -12.36 -1.86 -6.85
CA ARG A 97 -11.28 -2.09 -7.82
C ARG A 97 -9.93 -2.14 -7.11
N TRP A 98 -9.02 -2.90 -7.71
CA TRP A 98 -7.66 -3.03 -7.24
C TRP A 98 -6.66 -2.61 -8.31
N PHE A 99 -5.45 -2.28 -7.87
CA PHE A 99 -4.30 -1.98 -8.71
C PHE A 99 -3.07 -2.60 -8.06
N GLY A 100 -2.15 -3.10 -8.88
CA GLY A 100 -0.90 -3.67 -8.40
C GLY A 100 0.29 -3.25 -9.25
N GLU A 101 1.42 -3.00 -8.59
CA GLU A 101 2.67 -2.55 -9.21
C GLU A 101 3.86 -3.29 -8.59
N GLU A 102 4.87 -3.60 -9.40
CA GLU A 102 6.12 -4.14 -8.86
C GLU A 102 6.96 -2.99 -8.27
N LEU A 103 7.25 -3.05 -6.97
CA LEU A 103 8.18 -2.16 -6.31
C LEU A 103 9.46 -2.93 -6.00
N ASN A 104 10.60 -2.43 -6.48
CA ASN A 104 11.88 -3.08 -6.22
C ASN A 104 13.02 -2.08 -5.99
N ALA A 105 14.14 -2.59 -5.51
CA ALA A 105 15.29 -1.77 -5.17
C ALA A 105 15.89 -1.04 -6.40
N GLU A 106 15.66 -1.53 -7.62
CA GLU A 106 16.22 -1.01 -8.88
C GLU A 106 15.35 0.10 -9.48
N ASN A 107 14.05 -0.15 -9.64
CA ASN A 107 13.07 0.81 -10.15
C ASN A 107 12.79 1.93 -9.15
N ARG A 108 12.91 1.62 -7.85
CA ARG A 108 12.71 2.55 -6.72
C ARG A 108 11.37 3.26 -6.74
N LEU A 109 10.38 2.65 -7.37
CA LEU A 109 9.02 3.15 -7.36
C LEU A 109 8.47 3.10 -5.95
N MET A 110 7.50 3.98 -5.68
CA MET A 110 6.76 4.00 -4.43
C MET A 110 5.27 4.00 -4.73
N MET A 111 4.50 3.33 -3.88
CA MET A 111 3.04 3.39 -3.93
C MET A 111 2.53 4.38 -2.88
N TYR A 112 1.73 5.35 -3.31
CA TYR A 112 0.92 6.18 -2.42
C TYR A 112 -0.48 5.56 -2.31
N VAL A 113 -0.80 5.10 -1.11
CA VAL A 113 -2.05 4.42 -0.74
C VAL A 113 -2.94 5.40 0.03
N PRO A 114 -4.05 5.89 -0.53
CA PRO A 114 -4.91 6.86 0.17
C PRO A 114 -5.64 6.26 1.38
N ARG A 115 -6.28 7.11 2.18
CA ARG A 115 -7.19 6.68 3.26
C ARG A 115 -8.33 5.85 2.67
N GLY A 116 -8.76 4.82 3.41
CA GLY A 116 -9.85 3.96 2.98
C GLY A 116 -9.48 2.95 1.91
N PHE A 117 -8.19 2.70 1.68
CA PHE A 117 -7.71 1.60 0.85
C PHE A 117 -7.22 0.44 1.69
N ALA A 118 -7.48 -0.79 1.22
CA ALA A 118 -6.77 -1.98 1.66
C ALA A 118 -5.41 -2.07 0.95
N HIS A 119 -4.39 -2.59 1.64
CA HIS A 119 -3.04 -2.72 1.11
C HIS A 119 -2.42 -4.09 1.43
N ALA A 120 -1.71 -4.67 0.47
CA ALA A 120 -0.95 -5.89 0.63
C ALA A 120 0.38 -5.83 -0.13
N ILE A 121 1.34 -6.63 0.31
CA ILE A 121 2.56 -6.92 -0.44
C ILE A 121 2.75 -8.43 -0.63
N LEU A 122 3.28 -8.82 -1.78
CA LEU A 122 3.72 -10.18 -2.08
C LEU A 122 5.18 -10.15 -2.53
N THR A 123 6.08 -10.80 -1.79
CA THR A 123 7.50 -10.80 -2.17
C THR A 123 7.77 -11.61 -3.43
N LEU A 124 8.53 -11.06 -4.35
CA LEU A 124 8.95 -11.70 -5.61
C LEU A 124 10.37 -12.27 -5.52
N THR A 125 11.15 -11.86 -4.52
CA THR A 125 12.47 -12.38 -4.19
C THR A 125 12.61 -12.67 -2.69
N ASP A 126 13.60 -13.48 -2.33
CA ASP A 126 14.03 -13.63 -0.94
C ASP A 126 14.60 -12.32 -0.39
N ASP A 127 14.70 -12.23 0.94
CA ASP A 127 15.25 -11.07 1.67
C ASP A 127 14.73 -9.72 1.19
N THR A 128 13.41 -9.62 1.04
CA THR A 128 12.76 -8.40 0.56
C THR A 128 12.41 -7.48 1.74
N GLU A 129 12.86 -6.22 1.68
CA GLU A 129 12.58 -5.20 2.69
C GLU A 129 11.64 -4.12 2.17
N ALA A 130 10.52 -3.94 2.85
CA ALA A 130 9.56 -2.89 2.60
C ALA A 130 9.66 -1.81 3.70
N LEU A 131 9.95 -0.58 3.28
CA LEU A 131 9.88 0.62 4.11
C LEU A 131 8.58 1.34 3.78
N TYR A 132 7.80 1.70 4.80
CA TYR A 132 6.60 2.49 4.59
C TYR A 132 6.36 3.51 5.69
N MET A 133 5.84 4.67 5.30
CA MET A 133 5.42 5.72 6.21
C MET A 133 3.90 5.78 6.26
N VAL A 134 3.34 6.06 7.43
CA VAL A 134 1.88 6.13 7.66
C VAL A 134 1.45 7.45 8.29
N SER A 135 0.23 7.90 7.96
CA SER A 135 -0.31 9.18 8.43
C SER A 135 -1.04 9.12 9.78
N ASP A 136 -1.30 7.93 10.30
CA ASP A 136 -1.93 7.72 11.60
C ASP A 136 -1.23 6.58 12.35
N TYR A 137 -1.44 6.52 13.66
CA TYR A 137 -0.90 5.46 14.50
C TYR A 137 -1.71 4.17 14.34
N TYR A 138 -1.05 3.06 14.65
CA TYR A 138 -1.73 1.76 14.71
C TYR A 138 -2.80 1.76 15.81
N ALA A 139 -4.02 1.38 15.44
CA ALA A 139 -5.15 1.25 16.34
C ALA A 139 -5.80 -0.13 16.16
N VAL A 140 -5.55 -1.04 17.11
CA VAL A 140 -5.98 -2.45 17.06
C VAL A 140 -7.48 -2.59 16.81
N GLU A 141 -8.28 -1.73 17.45
CA GLU A 141 -9.74 -1.75 17.38
C GLU A 141 -10.27 -1.33 15.99
N ALA A 142 -9.50 -0.49 15.29
CA ALA A 142 -9.82 0.02 13.96
C ALA A 142 -9.20 -0.82 12.84
N GLU A 143 -8.29 -1.74 13.16
CA GLU A 143 -7.68 -2.60 12.16
C GLU A 143 -8.72 -3.53 11.54
N ARG A 144 -8.69 -3.63 10.22
CA ARG A 144 -9.44 -4.61 9.44
C ARG A 144 -8.53 -5.24 8.41
N GLY A 145 -8.90 -6.45 8.01
CA GLY A 145 -8.31 -7.08 6.84
C GLY A 145 -9.32 -7.89 6.06
N ILE A 146 -9.02 -8.05 4.77
CA ILE A 146 -9.76 -8.87 3.82
C ILE A 146 -8.80 -9.99 3.39
N ARG A 147 -9.32 -11.22 3.25
CA ARG A 147 -8.54 -12.32 2.69
C ARG A 147 -7.96 -11.95 1.31
N PHE A 148 -6.72 -12.33 1.06
CA PHE A 148 -5.98 -11.97 -0.16
C PHE A 148 -6.57 -12.57 -1.44
N ASP A 149 -7.29 -13.68 -1.32
CA ASP A 149 -7.94 -14.45 -2.39
C ASP A 149 -9.46 -14.25 -2.39
N ASP A 150 -9.94 -13.09 -1.93
CA ASP A 150 -11.37 -12.78 -1.90
C ASP A 150 -11.97 -12.79 -3.32
N PRO A 151 -13.03 -13.59 -3.57
CA PRO A 151 -13.62 -13.71 -4.91
C PRO A 151 -14.25 -12.42 -5.45
N TRP A 152 -14.70 -11.51 -4.59
CA TRP A 152 -15.27 -10.23 -5.03
C TRP A 152 -14.18 -9.29 -5.55
N LEU A 153 -13.00 -9.31 -4.91
CA LEU A 153 -11.85 -8.52 -5.36
C LEU A 153 -11.18 -9.11 -6.59
N ASN A 154 -11.14 -10.44 -6.71
CA ASN A 154 -10.57 -11.16 -7.84
C ASN A 154 -9.17 -10.65 -8.23
N ILE A 155 -8.29 -10.50 -7.23
CA ILE A 155 -6.93 -10.00 -7.42
C ILE A 155 -6.10 -11.03 -8.18
N VAL A 156 -5.45 -10.57 -9.25
CA VAL A 156 -4.53 -11.40 -10.03
C VAL A 156 -3.13 -11.23 -9.49
N TRP A 157 -2.70 -12.19 -8.67
CA TRP A 157 -1.35 -12.22 -8.12
C TRP A 157 -0.35 -12.73 -9.17
N PRO A 158 0.84 -12.11 -9.33
CA PRO A 158 1.83 -12.52 -10.34
C PRO A 158 2.42 -13.91 -10.06
N ILE A 159 2.38 -14.34 -8.81
CA ILE A 159 2.75 -15.68 -8.36
C ILE A 159 1.76 -16.12 -7.29
N LYS A 160 1.61 -17.44 -7.10
CA LYS A 160 0.83 -17.97 -5.98
C LYS A 160 1.54 -17.62 -4.65
N PRO A 161 0.87 -17.01 -3.67
CA PRO A 161 1.40 -16.85 -2.32
C PRO A 161 1.79 -18.21 -1.72
N LEU A 162 2.96 -18.26 -1.10
CA LEU A 162 3.56 -19.48 -0.53
C LEU A 162 3.57 -19.46 1.00
N GLU A 163 3.71 -18.26 1.59
CA GLU A 163 3.83 -18.05 3.03
C GLU A 163 2.86 -16.92 3.44
N ILE A 164 1.95 -17.21 4.37
CA ILE A 164 0.92 -16.29 4.86
C ILE A 164 0.84 -16.44 6.38
N SER A 165 0.74 -15.34 7.10
CA SER A 165 0.60 -15.39 8.56
C SER A 165 -0.76 -15.99 8.97
N LEU A 166 -0.83 -16.56 10.18
CA LEU A 166 -2.11 -17.05 10.72
C LEU A 166 -3.16 -15.93 10.76
N LYS A 167 -2.75 -14.72 11.15
CA LYS A 167 -3.63 -13.54 11.15
C LYS A 167 -4.18 -13.27 9.76
N ASP A 168 -3.33 -13.20 8.75
CA ASP A 168 -3.74 -12.86 7.39
C ASP A 168 -4.61 -13.94 6.75
N SER A 169 -4.32 -15.21 7.06
CA SER A 169 -5.13 -16.35 6.62
C SER A 169 -6.50 -16.43 7.30
N SER A 170 -6.69 -15.71 8.41
CA SER A 170 -7.93 -15.74 9.20
C SER A 170 -8.92 -14.63 8.85
N TRP A 171 -8.53 -13.66 8.02
CA TRP A 171 -9.45 -12.61 7.59
C TRP A 171 -10.62 -13.20 6.78
N PRO A 172 -11.86 -12.73 7.02
CA PRO A 172 -13.01 -13.22 6.27
C PRO A 172 -13.04 -12.65 4.85
N SER A 173 -13.95 -13.20 4.05
CA SER A 173 -14.35 -12.56 2.81
C SER A 173 -15.00 -11.21 3.04
N TYR A 174 -14.91 -10.32 2.05
CA TYR A 174 -15.48 -8.99 2.15
C TYR A 174 -16.98 -9.05 2.49
N ASN A 175 -17.34 -8.23 3.48
CA ASN A 175 -18.68 -8.07 4.02
C ASN A 175 -18.76 -6.64 4.57
N SER A 176 -19.70 -5.85 4.06
CA SER A 176 -19.76 -4.40 4.31
C SER A 176 -19.85 -4.03 5.80
N GLU A 177 -20.56 -4.83 6.60
CA GLU A 177 -20.74 -4.62 8.03
C GLU A 177 -19.45 -4.90 8.81
N PHE A 178 -18.87 -6.10 8.64
CA PHE A 178 -17.60 -6.45 9.30
C PHE A 178 -16.46 -5.50 8.91
N HIS A 179 -16.39 -5.17 7.62
CA HIS A 179 -15.33 -4.35 7.03
C HIS A 179 -15.56 -2.85 7.23
N GLY A 180 -16.65 -2.46 7.93
CA GLY A 180 -16.90 -1.08 8.34
C GLY A 180 -17.03 -0.11 7.17
N THR A 181 -17.62 -0.54 6.05
CA THR A 181 -17.63 0.24 4.79
C THR A 181 -18.26 1.62 4.94
N GLU A 182 -19.29 1.75 5.77
CA GLU A 182 -19.92 3.04 6.08
C GLU A 182 -18.95 4.04 6.71
N THR A 183 -17.98 3.57 7.50
CA THR A 183 -16.99 4.44 8.15
C THR A 183 -15.92 4.98 7.19
N LEU A 184 -15.91 4.50 5.95
CA LEU A 184 -14.97 4.91 4.91
C LEU A 184 -15.55 5.96 3.96
N LYS A 185 -16.82 6.36 4.13
CA LYS A 185 -17.46 7.45 3.38
C LYS A 185 -16.76 8.79 3.63
N GLY A 186 -16.64 9.61 2.58
CA GLY A 186 -16.09 10.96 2.68
C GLY A 186 -14.56 10.99 2.81
N LEU A 187 -13.88 9.89 2.46
CA LEU A 187 -12.42 9.77 2.46
C LEU A 187 -11.80 9.95 1.06
N LEU A 188 -12.54 10.55 0.13
CA LEU A 188 -12.05 10.91 -1.21
C LEU A 188 -10.98 12.01 -1.18
#